data_AF-A0A7J4FU60-F1
#
_entry.id   AF-A0A7J4FU60-F1
#
_cell.length_a   1.000
_cell.length_b   1.000
_cell.length_c   1.000
_cell.angle_alpha   90.00
_cell.angle_beta   90.00
_cell.angle_gamma   90.00
#
_symmetry.space_group_name_H-M   'P 1'
#
loop_
_entity.id
_entity.type
_entity.pdbx_description
1 polymer ?
#
loop_
_entity_poly.entity_id
_entity_poly.type
_entity_poly.pdbx_seq_one_letter_code
_entity_poly.pdbx_strand_id
1 'polypeptide(L)'
;MIRHLHSGVISILLCTLLCNGCIYSSEKPASSGSHQIELAVRQSVALDHLGIMIETQNRAINAFNNRNYTTCQVECGQTASQNEAYSSLVGAYAELVRNASLHESDRVYYEAQLNILQAFQRNIDQSTSDLNLACGYAADGDDTHSQYYVKRASESIGVFHDNIDRFNDNVDARDKGSADFLSPAPDPSYPIDPLNTTLPRKTDLADIPDPYYLNKTPFQNTPDEVKRLLGKGFFTPYACSSFDCSEMAAYIEWKLECHNVTAQIATKDDWEGGYGHAWVIVPLRGGKYLAIESTVSAMEGSLGAEMITYDPEYFVCDHRFEDIYEASEFFGVEEWDWWNKLELR
;
A
#
# COMPACT_ATOMS: atom_id res chain seq x y z
N MET A 1 9.77 -4.22 48.57
CA MET A 1 8.74 -3.19 48.28
C MET A 1 8.68 -3.04 46.77
N ILE A 2 8.05 -4.02 46.12
CA ILE A 2 7.94 -4.12 44.66
C ILE A 2 6.73 -3.27 44.28
N ARG A 3 6.97 -2.18 43.56
CA ARG A 3 5.90 -1.31 43.06
C ARG A 3 5.21 -2.05 41.91
N HIS A 4 4.09 -2.71 42.24
CA HIS A 4 3.00 -2.92 41.30
C HIS A 4 2.48 -1.54 40.89
N LEU A 5 3.00 -0.97 39.80
CA LEU A 5 2.34 0.14 39.13
C LEU A 5 1.33 -0.44 38.13
N HIS A 6 0.07 -0.26 38.50
CA HIS A 6 -1.11 -0.14 37.65
C HIS A 6 -1.22 -1.05 36.43
N SER A 7 -1.70 -2.27 36.71
CA SER A 7 -2.72 -2.95 35.92
C SER A 7 -4.02 -2.12 35.91
N GLY A 8 -3.99 -1.00 35.18
CA GLY A 8 -5.15 -0.18 34.90
C GLY A 8 -5.62 -0.47 33.49
N VAL A 9 -6.48 -1.48 33.34
CA VAL A 9 -7.51 -1.63 32.31
C VAL A 9 -7.32 -0.77 31.05
N ILE A 10 -6.59 -1.28 30.07
CA ILE A 10 -6.66 -0.82 28.67
C ILE A 10 -7.23 -1.98 27.87
N SER A 11 -8.51 -2.27 28.12
CA SER A 11 -9.34 -3.00 27.17
C SER A 11 -9.85 -1.98 26.16
N ILE A 12 -9.01 -1.56 25.22
CA ILE A 12 -9.53 -1.00 23.98
C ILE A 12 -10.10 -2.21 23.25
N LEU A 13 -11.43 -2.38 23.36
CA LEU A 13 -12.15 -3.38 22.58
C LEU A 13 -11.96 -3.03 21.10
N LEU A 14 -10.97 -3.62 20.46
CA LEU A 14 -11.15 -4.10 19.10
C LEU A 14 -12.22 -5.19 19.20
N CYS A 15 -13.48 -4.79 19.07
CA CYS A 15 -14.57 -5.75 18.92
C CYS A 15 -14.19 -6.70 17.79
N THR A 16 -14.22 -8.01 18.07
CA THR A 16 -14.15 -9.05 17.04
C THR A 16 -15.11 -8.69 15.90
N LEU A 17 -14.64 -8.69 14.64
CA LEU A 17 -15.42 -8.42 13.40
C LEU A 17 -16.59 -9.41 13.19
N LEU A 18 -16.84 -10.29 14.15
CA LEU A 18 -17.90 -11.27 14.12
C LEU A 18 -19.16 -10.63 14.69
N CYS A 19 -20.03 -10.04 13.85
CA CYS A 19 -21.42 -10.51 13.77
C CYS A 19 -22.43 -9.78 12.86
N ASN A 20 -22.23 -8.57 12.30
CA ASN A 20 -23.42 -7.84 11.77
C ASN A 20 -23.52 -7.55 10.27
N GLY A 21 -22.53 -7.88 9.44
CA GLY A 21 -22.64 -7.72 7.99
C GLY A 21 -22.68 -9.06 7.27
N CYS A 22 -23.84 -9.70 7.15
CA CYS A 22 -23.97 -10.75 6.14
C CYS A 22 -23.89 -10.08 4.77
N ILE A 23 -22.80 -10.30 4.04
CA ILE A 23 -22.74 -9.92 2.63
C ILE A 23 -23.69 -10.84 1.88
N TYR A 24 -24.75 -10.28 1.32
CA TYR A 24 -25.75 -11.07 0.58
C TYR A 24 -25.19 -11.47 -0.78
N SER A 25 -24.82 -12.75 -0.95
CA SER A 25 -24.47 -13.35 -2.26
C SER A 25 -25.73 -13.68 -3.10
N SER A 26 -26.83 -12.94 -2.91
CA SER A 26 -28.15 -13.28 -3.46
C SER A 26 -28.37 -12.74 -4.88
N GLU A 27 -27.46 -12.97 -5.82
CA GLU A 27 -27.79 -12.79 -7.24
C GLU A 27 -28.43 -14.08 -7.78
N LYS A 28 -29.76 -14.12 -7.84
CA LYS A 28 -30.43 -15.07 -8.74
C LYS A 28 -30.21 -14.56 -10.17
N PRO A 29 -29.51 -15.29 -11.04
CA PRO A 29 -29.27 -14.82 -12.40
C PRO A 29 -30.60 -14.69 -13.13
N ALA A 30 -31.04 -13.45 -13.35
CA ALA A 30 -32.06 -13.15 -14.34
C ALA A 30 -31.50 -13.56 -15.72
N SER A 31 -32.35 -14.04 -16.62
CA SER A 31 -31.96 -14.69 -17.88
C SER A 31 -31.38 -13.75 -18.95
N SER A 32 -30.63 -12.70 -18.57
CA SER A 32 -30.10 -11.67 -19.46
C SER A 32 -28.57 -11.71 -19.52
N GLY A 33 -28.02 -12.27 -20.60
CA GLY A 33 -26.62 -12.08 -21.02
C GLY A 33 -25.55 -12.88 -20.28
N SER A 34 -24.68 -13.56 -21.04
CA SER A 34 -23.51 -14.30 -20.51
C SER A 34 -22.59 -13.46 -19.62
N HIS A 35 -22.46 -12.16 -19.91
CA HIS A 35 -21.55 -11.26 -19.18
C HIS A 35 -22.06 -10.88 -17.78
N GLN A 36 -23.38 -10.75 -17.59
CA GLN A 36 -23.93 -10.44 -16.26
C GLN A 36 -23.73 -11.61 -15.30
N ILE A 37 -23.89 -12.84 -15.79
CA ILE A 37 -23.63 -14.07 -15.03
C ILE A 37 -22.14 -14.13 -14.65
N GLU A 38 -21.24 -13.81 -15.57
CA GLU A 38 -19.79 -13.82 -15.29
C GLU A 38 -19.39 -12.76 -14.26
N LEU A 39 -19.94 -11.55 -14.34
CA LEU A 39 -19.74 -10.49 -13.35
C LEU A 39 -20.21 -10.91 -11.96
N ALA A 40 -21.42 -11.47 -11.85
CA ALA A 40 -21.98 -11.97 -10.60
C ALA A 40 -21.09 -13.05 -9.96
N VAL A 41 -20.62 -14.01 -10.77
CA VAL A 41 -19.73 -15.08 -10.32
C VAL A 41 -18.41 -14.51 -9.81
N ARG A 42 -17.80 -13.56 -10.54
CA ARG A 42 -16.51 -12.97 -10.15
C ARG A 42 -16.61 -12.11 -8.90
N GLN A 43 -17.70 -11.35 -8.78
CA GLN A 43 -18.00 -10.61 -7.55
C GLN A 43 -18.16 -11.58 -6.37
N SER A 44 -18.92 -12.67 -6.52
CA SER A 44 -19.06 -13.68 -5.46
C SER A 44 -17.73 -14.30 -5.05
N VAL A 45 -16.85 -14.62 -6.01
CA VAL A 45 -15.52 -15.16 -5.70
C VAL A 45 -14.67 -14.17 -4.91
N ALA A 46 -14.71 -12.88 -5.26
CA ALA A 46 -14.03 -11.84 -4.48
C ALA A 46 -14.60 -11.76 -3.06
N LEU A 47 -15.92 -11.78 -2.90
CA LEU A 47 -16.58 -11.73 -1.58
C LEU A 47 -16.29 -12.96 -0.72
N ASP A 48 -16.24 -14.16 -1.31
CA ASP A 48 -15.87 -15.38 -0.59
C ASP A 48 -14.44 -15.28 -0.05
N HIS A 49 -13.52 -14.76 -0.85
CA HIS A 49 -12.13 -14.54 -0.45
C HIS A 49 -12.01 -13.45 0.62
N LEU A 50 -12.81 -12.38 0.52
CA LEU A 50 -12.92 -11.35 1.55
C LEU A 50 -13.33 -11.94 2.90
N GLY A 51 -14.25 -12.92 2.90
CA GLY A 51 -14.62 -13.67 4.11
C GLY A 51 -13.43 -14.34 4.80
N ILE A 52 -12.54 -14.96 4.02
CA ILE A 52 -11.30 -15.58 4.53
C ILE A 52 -10.39 -14.52 5.17
N MET A 53 -10.23 -13.36 4.53
CA MET A 53 -9.41 -12.28 5.06
C MET A 53 -9.97 -11.73 6.38
N ILE A 54 -11.29 -11.55 6.48
CA ILE A 54 -11.95 -11.12 7.71
C ILE A 54 -11.67 -12.12 8.85
N GLU A 55 -11.71 -13.43 8.57
CA GLU A 55 -11.36 -14.45 9.56
C GLU A 55 -9.90 -14.36 10.02
N THR A 56 -8.96 -14.17 9.10
CA THR A 56 -7.54 -14.00 9.43
C THR A 56 -7.29 -12.72 10.23
N GLN A 57 -7.90 -11.61 9.83
CA GLN A 57 -7.80 -10.33 10.54
C GLN A 57 -8.36 -10.43 11.97
N ASN A 58 -9.47 -11.16 12.15
CA ASN A 58 -10.00 -11.48 13.46
C ASN A 58 -9.00 -12.27 14.33
N ARG A 59 -8.28 -13.24 13.75
CA ARG A 59 -7.25 -13.98 14.48
C ARG A 59 -6.09 -13.08 14.88
N ALA A 60 -5.64 -12.18 14.01
CA ALA A 60 -4.61 -11.20 14.32
C ALA A 60 -5.00 -10.29 15.50
N ILE A 61 -6.22 -9.73 15.44
CA ILE A 61 -6.79 -8.89 16.50
C ILE A 61 -6.88 -9.65 17.82
N ASN A 62 -7.39 -10.90 17.79
CA ASN A 62 -7.49 -11.73 18.98
C ASN A 62 -6.10 -12.05 19.56
N ALA A 63 -5.10 -12.31 18.72
CA ALA A 63 -3.73 -12.53 19.16
C ALA A 63 -3.14 -11.28 19.83
N PHE A 64 -3.34 -10.09 19.24
CA PHE A 64 -2.93 -8.83 19.84
C PHE A 64 -3.59 -8.61 21.21
N ASN A 65 -4.91 -8.76 21.30
CA ASN A 65 -5.66 -8.60 22.55
C ASN A 65 -5.20 -9.58 23.65
N ASN A 66 -4.77 -10.78 23.26
CA ASN A 66 -4.21 -11.79 24.16
C ASN A 66 -2.73 -11.56 24.49
N ARG A 67 -2.14 -10.43 24.05
CA ARG A 67 -0.72 -10.10 24.20
C ARG A 67 0.22 -11.13 23.58
N ASN A 68 -0.26 -11.86 22.57
CA ASN A 68 0.54 -12.79 21.78
C ASN A 68 0.98 -12.10 20.48
N TYR A 69 1.91 -11.15 20.62
CA TYR A 69 2.31 -10.26 19.53
C TYR A 69 3.01 -11.01 18.38
N THR A 70 3.78 -12.07 18.67
CA THR A 70 4.36 -12.91 17.61
C THR A 70 3.29 -13.58 16.75
N THR A 71 2.23 -14.15 17.37
CA THR A 71 1.12 -14.71 16.60
C THR A 71 0.32 -13.62 15.87
N CYS A 72 0.14 -12.43 16.47
CA CYS A 72 -0.46 -11.29 15.77
C CYS A 72 0.27 -10.99 14.46
N GLN A 73 1.61 -10.85 14.50
CA GLN A 73 2.41 -10.50 13.33
C GLN A 73 2.35 -11.58 12.25
N VAL A 74 2.36 -12.87 12.65
CA VAL A 74 2.18 -13.98 11.70
C VAL A 74 0.83 -13.92 11.00
N GLU A 75 -0.26 -13.68 11.74
CA GLU A 75 -1.60 -13.55 11.15
C GLU A 75 -1.71 -12.28 10.29
N CYS A 76 -1.07 -11.16 10.66
CA CYS A 76 -1.00 -9.96 9.83
C CYS A 76 -0.29 -10.24 8.49
N GLY A 77 0.85 -10.93 8.52
CA GLY A 77 1.55 -11.35 7.30
C GLY A 77 0.68 -12.26 6.43
N GLN A 78 -0.08 -13.18 7.04
CA GLN A 78 -1.03 -14.00 6.31
C GLN A 78 -2.18 -13.17 5.70
N THR A 79 -2.74 -12.20 6.43
CA THR A 79 -3.77 -11.30 5.89
C THR A 79 -3.23 -10.51 4.69
N ALA A 80 -2.01 -9.98 4.78
CA ALA A 80 -1.38 -9.23 3.69
C ALA A 80 -1.25 -10.08 2.41
N SER A 81 -0.71 -11.30 2.51
CA SER A 81 -0.63 -12.21 1.35
C SER A 81 -2.02 -12.60 0.80
N GLN A 82 -3.03 -12.71 1.66
CA GLN A 82 -4.40 -12.96 1.21
C GLN A 82 -4.99 -11.74 0.50
N ASN A 83 -4.61 -10.51 0.90
CA ASN A 83 -5.09 -9.29 0.27
C ASN A 83 -4.48 -9.04 -1.10
N GLU A 84 -3.24 -9.48 -1.35
CA GLU A 84 -2.66 -9.51 -2.70
C GLU A 84 -3.47 -10.41 -3.65
N ALA A 85 -3.88 -11.59 -3.16
CA ALA A 85 -4.74 -12.49 -3.93
C ALA A 85 -6.13 -11.88 -4.15
N TYR A 86 -6.70 -11.20 -3.15
CA TYR A 86 -7.95 -10.45 -3.28
C TYR A 86 -7.84 -9.34 -4.32
N SER A 87 -6.78 -8.54 -4.28
CA SER A 87 -6.47 -7.48 -5.25
C SER A 87 -6.46 -8.01 -6.68
N SER A 88 -5.85 -9.17 -6.90
CA SER A 88 -5.86 -9.84 -8.21
C SER A 88 -7.28 -10.22 -8.67
N LEU A 89 -8.14 -10.68 -7.77
CA LEU A 89 -9.55 -10.99 -8.06
C LEU A 89 -10.35 -9.74 -8.39
N VAL A 90 -10.16 -8.65 -7.62
CA VAL A 90 -10.81 -7.35 -7.86
C VAL A 90 -10.33 -6.75 -9.18
N GLY A 91 -9.05 -6.87 -9.51
CA GLY A 91 -8.49 -6.45 -10.80
C GLY A 91 -9.14 -7.19 -11.97
N ALA A 92 -9.24 -8.52 -11.90
CA ALA A 92 -9.93 -9.32 -12.92
C ALA A 92 -11.41 -8.93 -13.06
N TYR A 93 -12.09 -8.63 -11.95
CA TYR A 93 -13.46 -8.12 -11.97
C TYR A 93 -13.55 -6.74 -12.64
N ALA A 94 -12.63 -5.83 -12.35
CA ALA A 94 -12.55 -4.50 -12.97
C ALA A 94 -12.41 -4.58 -14.50
N GLU A 95 -11.58 -5.51 -14.99
CA GLU A 95 -11.44 -5.73 -16.43
C GLU A 95 -12.74 -6.17 -17.09
N LEU A 96 -13.50 -7.04 -16.42
CA LEU A 96 -14.80 -7.49 -16.91
C LEU A 96 -15.83 -6.37 -16.91
N VAL A 97 -15.90 -5.56 -15.86
CA VAL A 97 -16.81 -4.39 -15.80
C VAL A 97 -16.52 -3.44 -16.96
N ARG A 98 -15.25 -3.15 -17.23
CA ARG A 98 -14.81 -2.27 -18.33
C ARG A 98 -15.13 -2.82 -19.71
N ASN A 99 -15.03 -4.13 -19.91
CA ASN A 99 -15.20 -4.76 -21.22
C ASN A 99 -16.66 -5.21 -21.51
N ALA A 100 -17.50 -5.31 -20.48
CA ALA A 100 -18.86 -5.79 -20.65
C ALA A 100 -19.74 -4.75 -21.37
N SER A 101 -20.47 -5.20 -22.39
CA SER A 101 -21.51 -4.40 -23.05
C SER A 101 -22.79 -4.38 -22.19
N LEU A 102 -22.79 -3.56 -21.16
CA LEU A 102 -23.88 -3.43 -20.19
C LEU A 102 -24.86 -2.31 -20.57
N HIS A 103 -26.11 -2.45 -20.11
CA HIS A 103 -27.01 -1.30 -20.04
C HIS A 103 -26.47 -0.27 -19.06
N GLU A 104 -26.77 1.01 -19.30
CA GLU A 104 -26.26 2.12 -18.47
C GLU A 104 -26.49 1.89 -16.98
N SER A 105 -27.70 1.46 -16.59
CA SER A 105 -28.03 1.19 -15.18
C SER A 105 -27.21 0.06 -14.56
N ASP A 106 -26.93 -1.00 -15.32
CA ASP A 106 -26.09 -2.11 -14.85
C ASP A 106 -24.62 -1.69 -14.77
N ARG A 107 -24.15 -0.86 -15.71
CA ARG A 107 -22.78 -0.34 -15.69
C ARG A 107 -22.54 0.49 -14.44
N VAL A 108 -23.42 1.46 -14.14
CA VAL A 108 -23.28 2.32 -12.95
C VAL A 108 -23.32 1.49 -11.66
N TYR A 109 -24.17 0.47 -11.59
CA TYR A 109 -24.19 -0.46 -10.45
C TYR A 109 -22.84 -1.17 -10.26
N TYR A 110 -22.34 -1.83 -11.30
CA TYR A 110 -21.11 -2.62 -11.17
C TYR A 110 -19.86 -1.74 -10.98
N GLU A 111 -19.83 -0.52 -11.52
CA GLU A 111 -18.79 0.47 -11.21
C GLU A 111 -18.84 0.89 -9.74
N ALA A 112 -20.03 1.14 -9.18
CA ALA A 112 -20.19 1.46 -7.76
C ALA A 112 -19.73 0.29 -6.87
N GLN A 113 -20.08 -0.95 -7.24
CA GLN A 113 -19.62 -2.14 -6.51
C GLN A 113 -18.11 -2.33 -6.60
N LEU A 114 -17.51 -2.14 -7.78
CA LEU A 114 -16.06 -2.20 -7.97
C LEU A 114 -15.33 -1.21 -7.05
N ASN A 115 -15.81 0.03 -6.99
CA ASN A 115 -15.19 1.06 -6.13
C ASN A 115 -15.22 0.65 -4.65
N ILE A 116 -16.29 0.01 -4.19
CA ILE A 116 -16.39 -0.49 -2.80
C ILE A 116 -15.47 -1.68 -2.56
N LEU A 117 -15.35 -2.62 -3.52
CA LEU A 117 -14.41 -3.73 -3.42
C LEU A 117 -12.96 -3.25 -3.34
N GLN A 118 -12.58 -2.23 -4.11
CA GLN A 118 -11.26 -1.60 -4.01
C GLN A 118 -11.06 -0.91 -2.66
N ALA A 119 -12.10 -0.30 -2.08
CA ALA A 119 -12.03 0.28 -0.76
C ALA A 119 -11.87 -0.80 0.35
N PHE A 120 -12.47 -1.98 0.19
CA PHE A 120 -12.19 -3.10 1.10
C PHE A 120 -10.71 -3.48 1.12
N GLN A 121 -10.08 -3.55 -0.06
CA GLN A 121 -8.65 -3.85 -0.16
C GLN A 121 -7.82 -2.82 0.62
N ARG A 122 -8.01 -1.51 0.36
CA ARG A 122 -7.26 -0.44 1.04
C ARG A 122 -7.46 -0.46 2.55
N ASN A 123 -8.69 -0.64 3.02
CA ASN A 123 -8.98 -0.66 4.46
C ASN A 123 -8.35 -1.87 5.17
N ILE A 124 -8.31 -3.03 4.49
CA ILE A 124 -7.64 -4.23 5.02
C ILE A 124 -6.13 -4.05 5.03
N ASP A 125 -5.52 -3.54 3.96
CA ASP A 125 -4.08 -3.24 3.91
C ASP A 125 -3.70 -2.29 5.05
N GLN A 126 -4.41 -1.16 5.17
CA GLN A 126 -4.12 -0.16 6.19
C GLN A 126 -4.29 -0.72 7.61
N SER A 127 -5.41 -1.40 7.90
CA SER A 127 -5.65 -1.96 9.23
C SER A 127 -4.67 -3.08 9.59
N THR A 128 -4.23 -3.87 8.62
CA THR A 128 -3.23 -4.94 8.81
C THR A 128 -1.86 -4.36 9.08
N SER A 129 -1.44 -3.35 8.30
CA SER A 129 -0.17 -2.63 8.50
C SER A 129 -0.12 -1.96 9.87
N ASP A 130 -1.16 -1.19 10.23
CA ASP A 130 -1.24 -0.52 11.53
C ASP A 130 -1.25 -1.54 12.68
N LEU A 131 -1.98 -2.65 12.56
CA LEU A 131 -2.00 -3.67 13.60
C LEU A 131 -0.63 -4.36 13.75
N ASN A 132 0.08 -4.61 12.65
CA ASN A 132 1.43 -5.18 12.67
C ASN A 132 2.42 -4.24 13.38
N LEU A 133 2.38 -2.94 13.08
CA LEU A 133 3.17 -1.91 13.77
C LEU A 133 2.82 -1.85 15.26
N ALA A 134 1.52 -1.86 15.61
CA ALA A 134 1.08 -1.89 16.99
C ALA A 134 1.63 -3.10 17.76
N CYS A 135 1.67 -4.27 17.13
CA CYS A 135 2.24 -5.50 17.69
C CYS A 135 3.76 -5.37 17.92
N GLY A 136 4.49 -4.75 17.00
CA GLY A 136 5.92 -4.44 17.15
C GLY A 136 6.19 -3.52 18.35
N TYR A 137 5.53 -2.36 18.40
CA TYR A 137 5.70 -1.41 19.51
C TYR A 137 5.31 -2.01 20.86
N ALA A 138 4.23 -2.80 20.92
CA ALA A 138 3.81 -3.46 22.16
C ALA A 138 4.83 -4.50 22.63
N ALA A 139 5.48 -5.22 21.71
CA ALA A 139 6.53 -6.19 22.04
C ALA A 139 7.78 -5.49 22.63
N ASP A 140 8.10 -4.29 22.15
CA ASP A 140 9.20 -3.46 22.63
C ASP A 140 8.87 -2.71 23.94
N GLY A 141 7.63 -2.78 24.41
CA GLY A 141 7.16 -2.08 25.62
C GLY A 141 6.81 -0.60 25.37
N ASP A 142 6.66 -0.18 24.13
CA ASP A 142 6.19 1.15 23.74
C ASP A 142 4.66 1.18 23.62
N ASP A 143 4.02 1.25 24.78
CA ASP A 143 2.55 1.28 24.88
C ASP A 143 1.93 2.50 24.18
N THR A 144 2.68 3.60 24.02
CA THR A 144 2.14 4.86 23.48
C THR A 144 1.99 4.76 21.97
N HIS A 145 3.05 4.36 21.24
CA HIS A 145 2.96 4.14 19.80
C HIS A 145 2.05 2.96 19.48
N SER A 146 2.09 1.88 20.28
CA SER A 146 1.18 0.76 20.09
C SER A 146 -0.29 1.22 20.12
N GLN A 147 -0.70 2.03 21.10
CA GLN A 147 -2.07 2.54 21.19
C GLN A 147 -2.44 3.46 20.03
N TYR A 148 -1.50 4.26 19.54
CA TYR A 148 -1.72 5.10 18.36
C TYR A 148 -2.08 4.25 17.13
N TYR A 149 -1.27 3.23 16.83
CA TYR A 149 -1.51 2.36 15.69
C TYR A 149 -2.76 1.46 15.88
N VAL A 150 -3.06 1.00 17.10
CA VAL A 150 -4.34 0.32 17.40
C VAL A 150 -5.54 1.21 17.06
N LYS A 151 -5.47 2.50 17.40
CA LYS A 151 -6.54 3.45 17.09
C LYS A 151 -6.73 3.59 15.58
N ARG A 152 -5.64 3.72 14.82
CA ARG A 152 -5.69 3.82 13.35
C ARG A 152 -6.25 2.56 12.70
N ALA A 153 -5.77 1.38 13.14
CA ALA A 153 -6.30 0.10 12.69
C ALA A 153 -7.81 0.00 12.95
N SER A 154 -8.27 0.46 14.13
CA SER A 154 -9.68 0.47 14.50
C SER A 154 -10.51 1.43 13.63
N GLU A 155 -9.97 2.59 13.26
CA GLU A 155 -10.61 3.55 12.36
C GLU A 155 -10.77 2.97 10.94
N SER A 156 -9.72 2.32 10.40
CA SER A 156 -9.79 1.59 9.12
C SER A 156 -10.83 0.47 9.13
N ILE A 157 -10.90 -0.31 10.22
CA ILE A 157 -11.92 -1.35 10.39
C ILE A 157 -13.33 -0.74 10.46
N GLY A 158 -13.48 0.44 11.08
CA GLY A 158 -14.75 1.18 11.06
C GLY A 158 -15.21 1.51 9.63
N VAL A 159 -14.33 2.10 8.83
CA VAL A 159 -14.63 2.42 7.41
C VAL A 159 -14.88 1.15 6.59
N PHE A 160 -14.18 0.06 6.89
CA PHE A 160 -14.45 -1.25 6.28
C PHE A 160 -15.89 -1.71 6.52
N HIS A 161 -16.40 -1.59 7.74
CA HIS A 161 -17.79 -1.92 8.06
C HIS A 161 -18.78 -1.00 7.36
N ASP A 162 -18.53 0.31 7.33
CA ASP A 162 -19.36 1.26 6.58
C ASP A 162 -19.44 0.90 5.09
N ASN A 163 -18.35 0.39 4.52
CA ASN A 163 -18.30 -0.09 3.15
C ASN A 163 -19.10 -1.39 2.94
N ILE A 164 -19.19 -2.29 3.94
CA ILE A 164 -20.06 -3.47 3.87
C ILE A 164 -21.53 -3.03 3.81
N ASP A 165 -21.92 -2.07 4.63
CA ASP A 165 -23.28 -1.54 4.64
C ASP A 165 -23.63 -0.89 3.30
N ARG A 166 -22.71 -0.06 2.75
CA ARG A 166 -22.87 0.55 1.42
C ARG A 166 -22.94 -0.47 0.29
N PHE A 167 -22.15 -1.54 0.36
CA PHE A 167 -22.20 -2.64 -0.62
C PHE A 167 -23.59 -3.25 -0.65
N ASN A 168 -24.13 -3.59 0.53
CA ASN A 168 -25.45 -4.19 0.68
C ASN A 168 -26.57 -3.22 0.27
N ASP A 169 -26.47 -1.94 0.65
CA ASP A 169 -27.42 -0.90 0.23
C ASP A 169 -27.47 -0.75 -1.30
N ASN A 170 -26.33 -0.88 -1.99
CA ASN A 170 -26.28 -0.86 -3.45
C ASN A 170 -26.98 -2.08 -4.08
N VAL A 171 -26.82 -3.28 -3.50
CA VAL A 171 -27.57 -4.49 -3.93
C VAL A 171 -29.07 -4.24 -3.76
N ASP A 172 -29.47 -3.75 -2.59
CA ASP A 172 -30.86 -3.43 -2.24
C ASP A 172 -31.47 -2.36 -3.16
N ALA A 173 -30.69 -1.34 -3.51
CA ALA A 173 -31.07 -0.27 -4.42
C ALA A 173 -31.30 -0.82 -5.83
N ARG A 174 -30.41 -1.69 -6.30
CA ARG A 174 -30.53 -2.35 -7.61
C ARG A 174 -31.79 -3.20 -7.69
N ASP A 175 -32.06 -4.01 -6.67
CA ASP A 175 -33.24 -4.88 -6.61
C ASP A 175 -34.56 -4.08 -6.62
N LYS A 176 -34.54 -2.85 -6.13
CA LYS A 176 -35.66 -1.90 -6.17
C LYS A 176 -35.72 -1.08 -7.48
N GLY A 177 -34.77 -1.28 -8.40
CA GLY A 177 -34.66 -0.54 -9.66
C GLY A 177 -34.18 0.90 -9.52
N SER A 178 -33.50 1.23 -8.41
CA SER A 178 -32.86 2.54 -8.20
C SER A 178 -31.52 2.62 -8.94
N ALA A 179 -31.16 3.83 -9.36
CA ALA A 179 -29.84 4.15 -9.91
C ALA A 179 -28.96 4.96 -8.93
N ASP A 180 -29.48 5.26 -7.74
CA ASP A 180 -28.78 6.01 -6.70
C ASP A 180 -27.90 5.07 -5.89
N PHE A 181 -26.69 4.80 -6.40
CA PHE A 181 -25.71 3.96 -5.72
C PHE A 181 -24.73 4.80 -4.89
N LEU A 182 -24.39 4.29 -3.71
CA LEU A 182 -23.45 4.89 -2.79
C LEU A 182 -22.01 4.65 -3.25
N SER A 183 -21.20 5.70 -3.19
CA SER A 183 -19.74 5.62 -3.29
C SER A 183 -19.13 5.03 -2.00
N PRO A 184 -17.86 4.60 -2.03
CA PRO A 184 -17.16 4.17 -0.82
C PRO A 184 -17.22 5.21 0.30
N ALA A 185 -17.22 4.74 1.54
CA ALA A 185 -16.97 5.57 2.70
C ALA A 185 -15.59 6.24 2.56
N PRO A 186 -15.45 7.51 2.96
CA PRO A 186 -14.17 8.21 2.88
C PRO A 186 -13.16 7.54 3.81
N ASP A 187 -11.91 7.47 3.35
CA ASP A 187 -10.82 6.91 4.15
C ASP A 187 -10.60 7.76 5.42
N PRO A 188 -10.14 7.16 6.53
CA PRO A 188 -9.90 7.90 7.75
C PRO A 188 -8.85 8.99 7.53
N SER A 189 -9.18 10.23 7.89
CA SER A 189 -8.18 11.29 7.94
C SER A 189 -7.36 11.12 9.22
N TYR A 190 -6.18 10.53 9.11
CA TYR A 190 -5.27 10.45 10.25
C TYR A 190 -4.68 11.83 10.50
N PRO A 191 -4.79 12.38 11.73
CA PRO A 191 -3.93 13.50 12.09
C PRO A 191 -2.48 13.06 11.91
N ILE A 192 -1.63 13.93 11.34
CA ILE A 192 -0.18 13.75 11.31
C ILE A 192 0.22 13.30 12.72
N ASP A 193 0.92 12.16 12.80
CA ASP A 193 1.25 11.52 14.08
C ASP A 193 1.73 12.59 15.08
N PRO A 194 0.94 12.90 16.11
CA PRO A 194 1.29 13.97 17.05
C PRO A 194 2.52 13.60 17.89
N LEU A 195 2.94 12.33 17.90
CA LEU A 195 4.17 11.86 18.54
C LEU A 195 5.41 12.04 17.65
N ASN A 196 5.22 12.29 16.35
CA ASN A 196 6.30 12.65 15.42
C ASN A 196 6.86 14.08 15.65
N THR A 197 6.51 14.73 16.77
CA THR A 197 7.15 15.96 17.26
C THR A 197 8.12 15.75 18.43
N THR A 198 8.41 14.51 18.84
CA THR A 198 9.47 14.25 19.82
C THR A 198 10.28 13.01 19.48
N LEU A 199 11.37 13.29 18.75
CA LEU A 199 12.50 12.44 18.39
C LEU A 199 12.16 11.27 17.46
N PRO A 200 12.75 11.22 16.24
CA PRO A 200 12.77 9.99 15.46
C PRO A 200 13.19 8.86 16.40
N ARG A 201 12.51 7.71 16.33
CA ARG A 201 13.16 6.44 16.68
C ARG A 201 14.52 6.56 16.03
N LYS A 202 15.60 6.65 16.82
CA LYS A 202 16.92 7.00 16.31
C LYS A 202 17.18 6.01 15.18
N THR A 203 16.97 6.43 13.94
CA THR A 203 17.03 5.54 12.79
C THR A 203 18.45 5.04 12.84
N ASP A 204 18.61 3.73 13.00
CA ASP A 204 19.95 3.16 13.09
C ASP A 204 20.49 3.15 11.66
N LEU A 205 20.93 4.32 11.20
CA LEU A 205 21.56 4.52 9.90
C LEU A 205 22.81 3.63 9.75
N ALA A 206 23.25 2.95 10.82
CA ALA A 206 24.26 1.91 10.77
C ALA A 206 23.84 0.68 9.93
N ASP A 207 22.55 0.48 9.68
CA ASP A 207 22.05 -0.56 8.78
C ASP A 207 22.24 -0.21 7.29
N ILE A 208 22.50 1.06 6.98
CA ILE A 208 22.93 1.49 5.64
C ILE A 208 24.38 1.06 5.44
N PRO A 209 24.72 0.32 4.36
CA PRO A 209 26.08 -0.10 4.09
C PRO A 209 27.08 1.07 4.14
N ASP A 210 28.24 0.87 4.77
CA ASP A 210 29.31 1.86 4.83
C ASP A 210 30.62 1.29 4.21
N PRO A 211 31.16 1.89 3.13
CA PRO A 211 30.63 3.05 2.42
C PRO A 211 29.43 2.70 1.54
N TYR A 212 28.37 3.51 1.62
CA TYR A 212 27.20 3.35 0.76
C TYR A 212 27.55 3.74 -0.68
N TYR A 213 28.17 4.92 -0.83
CA TYR A 213 28.64 5.41 -2.11
C TYR A 213 30.05 4.92 -2.42
N LEU A 214 30.21 4.34 -3.61
CA LEU A 214 31.51 3.90 -4.12
C LEU A 214 32.28 5.08 -4.75
N ASN A 215 33.56 4.86 -5.05
CA ASN A 215 34.42 5.85 -5.69
C ASN A 215 33.78 6.43 -6.96
N LYS A 216 33.54 7.74 -6.95
CA LYS A 216 32.83 8.44 -8.01
C LYS A 216 33.69 8.54 -9.28
N THR A 217 33.16 8.07 -10.41
CA THR A 217 33.73 8.33 -11.73
C THR A 217 33.23 9.68 -12.26
N PRO A 218 34.06 10.51 -12.94
CA PRO A 218 33.61 11.82 -13.42
C PRO A 218 32.47 11.71 -14.45
N PHE A 219 31.45 12.55 -14.30
CA PHE A 219 30.24 12.54 -15.14
C PHE A 219 29.66 13.95 -15.29
N GLN A 220 29.04 14.28 -16.43
CA GLN A 220 28.66 15.67 -16.75
C GLN A 220 27.18 16.02 -16.53
N ASN A 221 26.39 15.09 -15.98
CA ASN A 221 24.94 15.20 -15.74
C ASN A 221 24.17 15.69 -16.98
N THR A 222 24.39 15.03 -18.12
CA THR A 222 23.60 15.22 -19.34
C THR A 222 22.54 14.13 -19.51
N PRO A 223 21.39 14.39 -20.15
CA PRO A 223 20.35 13.37 -20.35
C PRO A 223 20.84 12.08 -21.01
N ASP A 224 21.66 12.20 -22.08
CA ASP A 224 22.17 11.06 -22.83
C ASP A 224 23.12 10.19 -22.00
N GLU A 225 23.86 10.81 -21.09
CA GLU A 225 24.75 10.11 -20.18
C GLU A 225 23.94 9.42 -19.07
N VAL A 226 22.96 10.10 -18.45
CA VAL A 226 22.04 9.48 -17.48
C VAL A 226 21.33 8.27 -18.08
N LYS A 227 20.75 8.42 -19.28
CA LYS A 227 20.10 7.31 -20.02
C LYS A 227 21.03 6.11 -20.21
N ARG A 228 22.30 6.36 -20.50
CA ARG A 228 23.31 5.32 -20.70
C ARG A 228 23.65 4.57 -19.41
N LEU A 229 23.72 5.27 -18.28
CA LEU A 229 23.95 4.65 -16.97
C LEU A 229 22.77 3.79 -16.53
N LEU A 230 21.54 4.29 -16.71
CA LEU A 230 20.33 3.53 -16.39
C LEU A 230 20.29 2.22 -17.19
N GLY A 231 20.68 2.26 -18.46
CA GLY A 231 20.86 1.07 -19.30
C GLY A 231 19.51 0.40 -19.61
N LYS A 232 19.46 -0.94 -19.49
CA LYS A 232 18.22 -1.72 -19.68
C LYS A 232 17.36 -1.81 -18.40
N GLY A 233 17.59 -0.94 -17.43
CA GLY A 233 16.86 -0.95 -16.17
C GLY A 233 17.24 -2.10 -15.22
N PHE A 234 16.25 -2.61 -14.50
CA PHE A 234 16.44 -3.64 -13.47
C PHE A 234 16.44 -5.06 -14.06
N PHE A 235 17.20 -5.96 -13.43
CA PHE A 235 17.13 -7.40 -13.68
C PHE A 235 16.20 -8.13 -12.69
N THR A 236 15.88 -7.48 -11.57
CA THR A 236 14.89 -7.94 -10.58
C THR A 236 13.53 -7.31 -10.91
N PRO A 237 12.45 -8.10 -11.01
CA PRO A 237 11.11 -7.56 -11.22
C PRO A 237 10.62 -6.80 -9.98
N TYR A 238 9.67 -5.89 -10.19
CA TYR A 238 8.95 -5.24 -9.10
C TYR A 238 8.28 -6.29 -8.22
N ALA A 239 8.39 -6.13 -6.91
CA ALA A 239 7.69 -6.94 -5.92
C ALA A 239 7.14 -6.02 -4.83
N CYS A 240 5.82 -5.91 -4.77
CA CYS A 240 5.13 -5.11 -3.75
C CYS A 240 5.62 -5.50 -2.35
N SER A 241 5.94 -4.51 -1.51
CA SER A 241 6.39 -4.71 -0.12
C SER A 241 7.71 -5.49 0.02
N SER A 242 8.53 -5.54 -1.03
CA SER A 242 9.85 -6.18 -0.98
C SER A 242 10.90 -5.51 -1.86
N PHE A 243 10.60 -5.24 -3.13
CA PHE A 243 11.46 -4.47 -4.03
C PHE A 243 10.53 -3.60 -4.86
N ASP A 244 9.92 -2.65 -4.15
CA ASP A 244 8.90 -1.78 -4.68
C ASP A 244 9.44 -0.37 -4.96
N CYS A 245 8.57 0.62 -5.10
CA CYS A 245 8.95 1.94 -5.60
C CYS A 245 10.09 2.61 -4.82
N SER A 246 10.12 2.47 -3.49
CA SER A 246 11.12 3.09 -2.62
C SER A 246 12.48 2.42 -2.75
N GLU A 247 12.57 1.10 -2.66
CA GLU A 247 13.84 0.38 -2.84
C GLU A 247 14.39 0.53 -4.27
N MET A 248 13.50 0.54 -5.27
CA MET A 248 13.90 0.76 -6.66
C MET A 248 14.44 2.18 -6.87
N ALA A 249 13.79 3.20 -6.30
CA ALA A 249 14.28 4.58 -6.34
C ALA A 249 15.64 4.71 -5.62
N ALA A 250 15.80 4.11 -4.44
CA ALA A 250 17.06 4.11 -3.70
C ALA A 250 18.20 3.42 -4.47
N TYR A 251 17.92 2.30 -5.15
CA TYR A 251 18.93 1.64 -5.99
C TYR A 251 19.39 2.54 -7.15
N ILE A 252 18.44 3.22 -7.81
CA ILE A 252 18.76 4.10 -8.94
C ILE A 252 19.53 5.33 -8.47
N GLU A 253 19.13 5.94 -7.36
CA GLU A 253 19.87 7.02 -6.71
C GLU A 253 21.31 6.58 -6.43
N TRP A 254 21.50 5.45 -5.75
CA TRP A 254 22.82 4.90 -5.43
C TRP A 254 23.68 4.68 -6.68
N LYS A 255 23.09 4.09 -7.72
CA LYS A 255 23.77 3.79 -8.98
C LYS A 255 24.25 5.06 -9.68
N LEU A 256 23.45 6.12 -9.65
CA LEU A 256 23.76 7.41 -10.25
C LEU A 256 24.83 8.15 -9.44
N GLU A 257 24.70 8.20 -8.12
CA GLU A 257 25.68 8.86 -7.23
C GLU A 257 27.06 8.19 -7.26
N CYS A 258 27.12 6.86 -7.38
CA CYS A 258 28.36 6.12 -7.61
C CYS A 258 29.06 6.50 -8.93
N HIS A 259 28.33 7.14 -9.85
CA HIS A 259 28.86 7.69 -11.10
C HIS A 259 28.85 9.22 -11.11
N ASN A 260 28.92 9.87 -9.94
CA ASN A 260 28.96 11.33 -9.81
C ASN A 260 27.80 12.07 -10.48
N VAL A 261 26.66 11.40 -10.65
CA VAL A 261 25.41 12.02 -11.05
C VAL A 261 24.64 12.33 -9.79
N THR A 262 24.45 13.62 -9.53
CA THR A 262 23.58 14.07 -8.44
C THR A 262 22.16 13.56 -8.68
N ALA A 263 21.64 12.80 -7.72
CA ALA A 263 20.31 12.21 -7.80
C ALA A 263 19.59 12.46 -6.47
N GLN A 264 18.34 12.88 -6.56
CA GLN A 264 17.49 13.20 -5.40
C GLN A 264 16.34 12.20 -5.38
N ILE A 265 15.99 11.69 -4.21
CA ILE A 265 14.82 10.83 -4.02
C ILE A 265 13.59 11.72 -3.85
N ALA A 266 12.52 11.43 -4.57
CA ALA A 266 11.25 12.16 -4.48
C ALA A 266 10.13 11.20 -4.09
N THR A 267 9.21 11.67 -3.24
CA THR A 267 8.02 10.90 -2.85
C THR A 267 6.75 11.70 -2.95
N LYS A 268 5.62 10.99 -3.06
CA LYS A 268 4.27 11.54 -2.96
C LYS A 268 3.37 10.54 -2.24
N ASP A 269 2.59 10.99 -1.29
CA ASP A 269 1.79 10.11 -0.41
C ASP A 269 0.50 9.63 -1.09
N ASP A 270 -0.08 10.46 -1.96
CA ASP A 270 -1.33 10.18 -2.71
C ASP A 270 -1.03 10.15 -4.22
N TRP A 271 -0.27 9.12 -4.63
CA TRP A 271 -0.04 8.78 -6.04
C TRP A 271 -1.18 7.91 -6.57
N GLU A 272 -1.38 7.94 -7.90
CA GLU A 272 -2.49 7.31 -8.64
C GLU A 272 -3.16 6.11 -7.94
N GLY A 273 -4.33 6.34 -7.33
CA GLY A 273 -5.08 5.30 -6.62
C GLY A 273 -4.94 5.29 -5.10
N GLY A 274 -4.27 6.28 -4.51
CA GLY A 274 -4.23 6.49 -3.06
C GLY A 274 -3.01 5.88 -2.37
N TYR A 275 -1.98 5.49 -3.12
CA TYR A 275 -0.78 4.85 -2.58
C TYR A 275 0.41 5.80 -2.61
N GLY A 276 1.33 5.63 -1.65
CA GLY A 276 2.62 6.31 -1.68
C GLY A 276 3.44 5.85 -2.90
N HIS A 277 4.19 6.76 -3.49
CA HIS A 277 5.09 6.45 -4.61
C HIS A 277 6.42 7.18 -4.48
N ALA A 278 7.49 6.52 -4.91
CA ALA A 278 8.85 7.05 -4.87
C ALA A 278 9.54 6.93 -6.25
N TRP A 279 10.30 7.96 -6.60
CA TRP A 279 11.05 8.04 -7.85
C TRP A 279 12.32 8.90 -7.67
N VAL A 280 13.13 9.04 -8.73
CA VAL A 280 14.37 9.82 -8.68
C VAL A 280 14.29 11.07 -9.55
N ILE A 281 14.80 12.19 -9.05
CA ILE A 281 14.96 13.44 -9.79
C ILE A 281 16.44 13.76 -9.93
N VAL A 282 16.88 13.97 -11.18
CA VAL A 282 18.28 14.32 -11.49
C VAL A 282 18.35 15.79 -11.92
N PRO A 283 19.01 16.67 -11.14
CA PRO A 283 19.40 17.99 -11.62
C PRO A 283 20.46 17.87 -12.72
N LEU A 284 20.12 18.41 -13.90
CA LEU A 284 20.97 18.44 -15.07
C LEU A 284 21.74 19.76 -15.16
N ARG A 285 22.87 19.72 -15.87
CA ARG A 285 23.64 20.91 -16.20
C ARG A 285 22.78 21.93 -16.97
N GLY A 286 22.75 23.17 -16.49
CA GLY A 286 21.95 24.25 -17.08
C GLY A 286 20.59 24.48 -16.43
N GLY A 287 20.36 23.93 -15.23
CA GLY A 287 19.17 24.21 -14.40
C GLY A 287 17.91 23.48 -14.83
N LYS A 288 18.07 22.38 -15.59
CA LYS A 288 16.96 21.49 -15.96
C LYS A 288 16.91 20.32 -14.99
N TYR A 289 15.77 19.64 -14.94
CA TYR A 289 15.58 18.43 -14.15
C TYR A 289 15.11 17.30 -15.07
N LEU A 290 15.38 16.07 -14.64
CA LEU A 290 14.95 14.85 -15.30
C LEU A 290 14.36 13.94 -14.24
N ALA A 291 13.14 13.42 -14.47
CA ALA A 291 12.52 12.45 -13.59
C ALA A 291 12.80 11.04 -14.11
N ILE A 292 13.06 10.12 -13.19
CA ILE A 292 13.35 8.72 -13.45
C ILE A 292 12.34 7.91 -12.67
N GLU A 293 11.39 7.35 -13.41
CA GLU A 293 10.38 6.44 -12.93
C GLU A 293 10.90 4.99 -13.05
N SER A 294 11.43 4.48 -11.95
CA SER A 294 12.09 3.17 -11.88
C SER A 294 11.12 2.00 -12.00
N THR A 295 9.92 2.12 -11.46
CA THR A 295 8.96 1.02 -11.29
C THR A 295 8.42 0.53 -12.64
N VAL A 296 8.17 1.45 -13.59
CA VAL A 296 7.69 1.12 -14.95
C VAL A 296 8.60 0.13 -15.67
N SER A 297 9.92 0.20 -15.43
CA SER A 297 10.89 -0.66 -16.11
C SER A 297 11.03 -2.06 -15.51
N ALA A 298 10.36 -2.35 -14.39
CA ALA A 298 10.41 -3.62 -13.68
C ALA A 298 9.05 -4.31 -13.51
N MET A 299 7.97 -3.69 -13.99
CA MET A 299 6.66 -4.36 -14.10
C MET A 299 6.73 -5.53 -15.08
N GLU A 300 5.98 -6.60 -14.79
CA GLU A 300 5.90 -7.78 -15.66
C GLU A 300 5.38 -7.37 -17.05
N GLY A 301 6.11 -7.77 -18.11
CA GLY A 301 5.82 -7.36 -19.49
C GLY A 301 6.45 -6.04 -19.94
N SER A 302 7.03 -5.27 -19.02
CA SER A 302 7.72 -3.99 -19.29
C SER A 302 9.20 -3.99 -18.86
N LEU A 303 9.75 -5.17 -18.55
CA LEU A 303 11.16 -5.33 -18.20
C LEU A 303 12.09 -4.69 -19.24
N GLY A 304 12.78 -3.65 -18.82
CA GLY A 304 13.70 -2.85 -19.64
C GLY A 304 13.07 -1.73 -20.47
N ALA A 305 11.86 -1.30 -20.10
CA ALA A 305 11.29 -0.04 -20.56
C ALA A 305 12.17 1.16 -20.16
N GLU A 306 12.03 2.26 -20.91
CA GLU A 306 12.75 3.50 -20.60
C GLU A 306 12.20 4.11 -19.31
N MET A 307 13.07 4.27 -18.31
CA MET A 307 12.72 4.84 -16.99
C MET A 307 12.59 6.36 -17.00
N ILE A 308 13.12 7.03 -18.02
CA ILE A 308 13.14 8.50 -18.06
C ILE A 308 11.74 8.99 -18.45
N THR A 309 11.17 9.85 -17.61
CA THR A 309 9.89 10.51 -17.89
C THR A 309 10.06 12.04 -17.91
N TYR A 310 9.22 12.67 -18.73
CA TYR A 310 9.10 14.13 -18.83
C TYR A 310 7.71 14.60 -18.43
N ASP A 311 6.89 13.72 -17.88
CA ASP A 311 5.56 14.10 -17.42
C ASP A 311 5.69 15.11 -16.26
N PRO A 312 5.04 16.29 -16.37
CA PRO A 312 5.06 17.31 -15.33
C PRO A 312 4.68 16.81 -13.93
N GLU A 313 3.86 15.77 -13.81
CA GLU A 313 3.40 15.25 -12.51
C GLU A 313 4.55 14.73 -11.63
N TYR A 314 5.61 14.17 -12.24
CA TYR A 314 6.80 13.67 -11.52
C TYR A 314 7.71 14.80 -11.00
N PHE A 315 7.37 16.05 -11.27
CA PHE A 315 8.06 17.21 -10.69
C PHE A 315 7.26 17.85 -9.56
N VAL A 316 6.09 17.29 -9.20
CA VAL A 316 5.25 17.69 -8.08
C VAL A 316 5.29 16.58 -7.02
N CYS A 317 6.19 16.73 -6.05
CA CYS A 317 6.42 15.79 -4.95
C CYS A 317 6.08 16.44 -3.60
N ASP A 318 5.66 15.62 -2.64
CA ASP A 318 5.43 16.04 -1.25
C ASP A 318 6.77 16.17 -0.51
N HIS A 319 7.68 15.23 -0.77
CA HIS A 319 9.03 15.25 -0.21
C HIS A 319 10.10 15.07 -1.29
N ARG A 320 11.26 15.69 -1.04
CA ARG A 320 12.47 15.53 -1.85
C ARG A 320 13.66 15.47 -0.92
N PHE A 321 14.44 14.40 -1.03
CA PHE A 321 15.61 14.10 -0.21
C PHE A 321 16.86 14.16 -1.08
N GLU A 322 17.93 14.71 -0.54
CA GLU A 322 19.22 14.81 -1.26
C GLU A 322 19.90 13.44 -1.38
N ASP A 323 19.63 12.52 -0.45
CA ASP A 323 20.23 11.20 -0.43
C ASP A 323 19.37 10.18 0.34
N ILE A 324 19.87 8.94 0.38
CA ILE A 324 19.26 7.84 1.12
C ILE A 324 19.22 8.08 2.64
N TYR A 325 20.15 8.86 3.18
CA TYR A 325 20.26 9.07 4.62
C TYR A 325 19.13 9.98 5.11
N GLU A 326 18.85 11.06 4.38
CA GLU A 326 17.71 11.93 4.65
C GLU A 326 16.38 11.19 4.47
N ALA A 327 16.25 10.41 3.39
CA ALA A 327 15.05 9.61 3.14
C ALA A 327 14.81 8.56 4.25
N SER A 328 15.88 7.89 4.69
CA SER A 328 15.82 6.89 5.78
C SER A 328 15.61 7.52 7.15
N GLU A 329 16.15 8.72 7.40
CA GLU A 329 15.86 9.47 8.63
C GLU A 329 14.37 9.81 8.74
N PHE A 330 13.73 10.09 7.59
CA PHE A 330 12.31 10.43 7.53
C PHE A 330 11.38 9.20 7.58
N PHE A 331 11.65 8.18 6.77
CA PHE A 331 10.74 7.03 6.58
C PHE A 331 11.20 5.72 7.23
N GLY A 332 12.43 5.64 7.76
CA GLY A 332 13.05 4.41 8.23
C GLY A 332 13.96 3.77 7.18
N VAL A 333 15.00 3.03 7.59
CA VAL A 333 15.95 2.38 6.65
C VAL A 333 15.28 1.22 5.90
N GLU A 334 14.40 0.50 6.58
CA GLU A 334 13.67 -0.66 6.09
C GLU A 334 12.79 -0.38 4.86
N GLU A 335 12.41 0.89 4.66
CA GLU A 335 11.65 1.34 3.50
C GLU A 335 12.54 1.43 2.24
N TRP A 336 13.86 1.55 2.41
CA TRP A 336 14.76 1.85 1.30
C TRP A 336 15.88 0.81 1.11
N ASP A 337 15.86 -0.29 1.87
CA ASP A 337 16.97 -1.23 2.04
C ASP A 337 17.16 -2.22 0.87
N TRP A 338 17.20 -1.70 -0.36
CA TRP A 338 17.32 -2.48 -1.59
C TRP A 338 18.47 -3.50 -1.58
N TRP A 339 19.55 -3.23 -0.85
CA TRP A 339 20.71 -4.11 -0.71
C TRP A 339 20.39 -5.46 -0.04
N ASN A 340 19.30 -5.54 0.73
CA ASN A 340 18.80 -6.77 1.32
C ASN A 340 17.76 -7.49 0.43
N LYS A 341 17.32 -6.86 -0.67
CA LYS A 341 16.17 -7.28 -1.48
C LYS A 341 16.54 -7.81 -2.86
N LEU A 342 17.80 -7.66 -3.27
CA LEU A 342 18.31 -8.27 -4.50
C LEU A 342 18.57 -9.76 -4.28
N GLU A 343 17.64 -10.62 -4.67
CA GLU A 343 17.93 -12.04 -4.83
C GLU A 343 18.98 -12.22 -5.94
N LEU A 344 20.23 -12.48 -5.55
CA LEU A 344 21.23 -13.03 -6.47
C LEU A 344 20.80 -14.46 -6.85
N ARG A 345 20.17 -14.62 -8.02
CA ARG A 345 20.01 -15.93 -8.67
C ARG A 345 21.30 -16.39 -9.34
#